data_AF-A0A915L941-F1
#
_entry.id   AF-A0A915L941-F1
#
_cell.length_a   1.000
_cell.length_b   1.000
_cell.length_c   1.000
_cell.angle_alpha   90.00
_cell.angle_beta   90.00
_cell.angle_gamma   90.00
#
_symmetry.space_group_name_H-M   'P 1'
#
loop_
_entity.id
_entity.type
_entity.pdbx_description
1 polymer ?
#
loop_
_entity_poly.entity_id
_entity_poly.type
_entity_poly.pdbx_seq_one_letter_code
_entity_poly.pdbx_strand_id
1 'polypeptide(L)'
;MGYAKESLKALWLGLLEIADKDNDQRIELQEWLTLMRRTLEMRQSPSGWFEKYGEYMFKLFDVSADNVLDISEYVDGMNAYGLSTREATEAFKKIAV
;
A
#
# COMPACT_ATOMS: atom_id res chain seq x y z
N MET A 1 -4.31 16.81 9.99
CA MET A 1 -5.25 16.10 9.08
C MET A 1 -5.24 16.58 7.60
N GLY A 2 -4.57 17.68 7.23
CA GLY A 2 -4.54 18.14 5.82
C GLY A 2 -3.53 17.40 4.93
N TYR A 3 -2.30 17.20 5.42
CA TYR A 3 -1.20 16.62 4.65
C TYR A 3 -1.49 15.21 4.11
N ALA A 4 -1.95 14.30 4.98
CA ALA A 4 -2.27 12.93 4.59
C ALA A 4 -3.32 12.88 3.45
N LYS A 5 -4.37 13.71 3.54
CA LYS A 5 -5.44 13.78 2.54
C LYS A 5 -4.97 14.32 1.18
N GLU A 6 -4.06 15.29 1.18
CA GLU A 6 -3.51 15.85 -0.06
C GLU A 6 -2.51 14.90 -0.71
N SER A 7 -1.64 14.25 0.08
CA SER A 7 -0.72 13.22 -0.40
C SER A 7 -1.46 12.00 -0.97
N LEU A 8 -2.52 11.57 -0.29
CA LEU A 8 -3.45 10.52 -0.75
C LEU A 8 -4.06 10.84 -2.12
N LYS A 9 -4.56 12.07 -2.28
CA LYS A 9 -5.18 12.49 -3.53
C LYS A 9 -4.17 12.56 -4.67
N ALA A 10 -2.98 13.12 -4.43
CA ALA A 10 -1.94 13.20 -5.45
C ALA A 10 -1.45 11.82 -5.91
N LEU A 11 -1.28 10.90 -4.97
CA LEU A 11 -0.91 9.51 -5.27
C LEU A 11 -2.03 8.80 -6.05
N TRP A 12 -3.28 8.94 -5.61
CA TRP A 12 -4.44 8.34 -6.28
C TRP A 12 -4.57 8.83 -7.72
N LEU A 13 -4.41 10.13 -7.97
CA LEU A 13 -4.45 10.70 -9.32
C LEU A 13 -3.31 10.15 -10.21
N GLY A 14 -2.09 10.09 -9.68
CA GLY A 14 -0.96 9.49 -10.41
C GLY A 14 -1.13 7.99 -10.68
N LEU A 15 -1.86 7.29 -9.80
CA LEU A 15 -2.18 5.89 -9.97
C LEU A 15 -3.22 5.68 -11.07
N LEU A 16 -4.26 6.52 -11.13
CA LEU A 16 -5.24 6.49 -12.24
C LEU A 16 -4.53 6.68 -13.59
N GLU A 17 -3.64 7.66 -13.72
CA GLU A 17 -2.92 7.93 -14.98
C GLU A 17 -2.18 6.70 -15.56
N ILE A 18 -1.72 5.78 -14.71
CA ILE A 18 -0.93 4.62 -15.11
C ILE A 18 -1.71 3.29 -15.09
N ALA A 19 -2.70 3.16 -14.20
CA ALA A 19 -3.44 1.95 -13.93
C ALA A 19 -4.77 1.88 -14.68
N ASP A 20 -5.54 2.97 -14.68
CA ASP A 20 -6.90 3.07 -15.23
C ASP A 20 -6.80 3.11 -16.76
N LYS A 21 -7.10 1.99 -17.43
CA LYS A 21 -6.95 1.83 -18.89
C LYS A 21 -8.21 2.21 -19.64
N ASP A 22 -9.37 2.03 -19.02
CA ASP A 22 -10.66 2.38 -19.62
C ASP A 22 -11.15 3.79 -19.25
N ASN A 23 -10.40 4.49 -18.39
CA ASN A 23 -10.64 5.86 -17.92
C ASN A 23 -11.96 6.00 -17.14
N ASP A 24 -12.36 4.96 -16.42
CA ASP A 24 -13.59 4.94 -15.64
C ASP A 24 -13.43 5.54 -14.22
N GLN A 25 -12.23 6.03 -13.89
CA GLN A 25 -11.81 6.53 -12.58
C GLN A 25 -11.79 5.46 -11.48
N ARG A 26 -11.71 4.19 -11.88
CA ARG A 26 -11.53 3.03 -11.01
C ARG A 26 -10.26 2.32 -11.43
N ILE A 27 -9.84 1.42 -10.56
CA ILE A 27 -8.73 0.52 -10.85
C ILE A 27 -9.25 -0.86 -10.51
N GLU A 28 -9.57 -1.63 -11.54
CA GLU A 28 -9.97 -3.01 -11.37
C GLU A 28 -8.78 -3.87 -10.95
N LEU A 29 -9.07 -5.02 -10.33
CA LEU A 29 -8.03 -5.96 -9.88
C LEU A 29 -7.10 -6.37 -11.03
N GLN A 30 -7.63 -6.54 -12.25
CA GLN A 30 -6.80 -6.93 -13.40
C GLN A 30 -5.87 -5.82 -13.86
N GLU A 31 -6.32 -4.57 -13.84
CA GLU A 31 -5.50 -3.40 -14.13
C GLU A 31 -4.40 -3.25 -13.08
N TRP A 32 -4.76 -3.41 -11.81
CA TRP A 32 -3.82 -3.43 -10.69
C TRP A 32 -2.74 -4.51 -10.87
N LEU A 33 -3.13 -5.76 -11.12
CA LEU A 33 -2.18 -6.87 -11.32
C LEU A 33 -1.29 -6.65 -12.54
N THR A 34 -1.84 -6.11 -13.62
CA THR A 34 -1.09 -5.77 -14.84
C THR A 34 -0.04 -4.70 -14.56
N LEU A 35 -0.41 -3.65 -13.83
CA LEU A 35 0.50 -2.60 -13.42
C LEU A 35 1.63 -3.15 -12.53
N MET A 36 1.30 -3.95 -11.51
CA MET A 36 2.29 -4.57 -10.61
C MET A 36 3.30 -5.43 -11.38
N ARG A 37 2.83 -6.29 -12.29
CA ARG A 37 3.72 -7.16 -13.09
C ARG A 37 4.70 -6.34 -13.93
N ARG A 38 4.20 -5.33 -14.64
CA ARG A 38 5.05 -4.45 -15.47
C ARG A 38 6.14 -3.77 -14.65
N THR A 39 5.80 -3.26 -13.47
CA THR A 39 6.76 -2.61 -12.58
C THR A 39 7.85 -3.57 -12.11
N LEU A 40 7.48 -4.80 -11.73
CA LEU A 40 8.43 -5.83 -11.31
C LEU A 40 9.34 -6.29 -12.46
N GLU A 41 8.80 -6.41 -13.68
CA GLU A 41 9.54 -6.81 -14.88
C GLU A 41 10.55 -5.75 -15.34
N MET A 42 10.19 -4.46 -15.28
CA MET A 42 11.07 -3.38 -15.72
C MET A 42 12.28 -3.16 -14.80
N ARG A 43 12.31 -3.74 -13.59
CA ARG A 43 13.33 -3.55 -12.53
C ARG A 43 13.65 -2.08 -12.17
N GLN A 44 12.94 -1.14 -12.78
CA GLN A 44 12.99 0.30 -12.55
C GLN A 44 11.56 0.82 -12.68
N SER A 45 11.16 1.62 -11.71
CA SER A 45 9.91 2.38 -11.69
C SER A 45 10.15 3.68 -12.48
N PRO A 46 9.67 3.81 -13.74
CA PRO A 46 10.11 4.90 -14.64
C PRO A 46 9.79 6.32 -14.17
N SER A 47 9.06 6.47 -13.05
CA SER A 47 8.67 7.75 -12.45
C SER A 47 8.82 7.77 -10.91
N GLY A 48 9.43 6.75 -10.30
CA GLY A 48 9.50 6.62 -8.84
C GLY A 48 8.13 6.39 -8.18
N TRP A 49 7.09 6.11 -8.95
CA TRP A 49 5.72 6.00 -8.45
C TRP A 49 5.54 4.81 -7.52
N PHE A 50 6.23 3.69 -7.81
CA PHE A 50 6.13 2.47 -7.03
C PHE A 50 6.78 2.63 -5.65
N GLU A 51 7.90 3.33 -5.57
CA GLU A 51 8.53 3.72 -4.31
C GLU A 51 7.59 4.62 -3.50
N LYS A 52 7.02 5.67 -4.11
CA LYS A 52 6.05 6.56 -3.46
C LYS A 52 4.78 5.83 -3.00
N TYR A 53 4.31 4.87 -3.79
CA TYR A 53 3.19 4.00 -3.42
C TYR A 53 3.54 3.11 -2.23
N GLY A 54 4.73 2.49 -2.24
CA GLY A 54 5.23 1.68 -1.13
C GLY A 54 5.38 2.47 0.17
N GLU A 55 6.00 3.65 0.11
CA GLU A 55 6.12 4.58 1.24
C GLU A 55 4.76 4.99 1.79
N TYR A 56 3.81 5.27 0.90
CA TYR A 56 2.45 5.62 1.29
C TYR A 56 1.74 4.46 2.00
N MET A 57 1.80 3.25 1.42
CA MET A 57 1.19 2.07 2.03
C MET A 57 1.80 1.80 3.41
N PHE A 58 3.11 1.95 3.56
CA PHE A 58 3.78 1.81 4.84
C PHE A 58 3.26 2.81 5.87
N LYS A 59 3.20 4.11 5.52
CA LYS A 59 2.69 5.17 6.41
C LYS A 59 1.22 5.02 6.79
N LEU A 60 0.44 4.24 6.04
CA LEU A 60 -0.94 3.93 6.41
C LEU A 60 -1.00 2.98 7.61
N PHE A 61 -0.01 2.08 7.72
CA PHE A 61 0.08 1.12 8.82
C PHE A 61 0.94 1.66 9.99
N ASP A 62 1.96 2.47 9.72
CA ASP A 62 2.78 3.18 10.72
C ASP A 62 1.99 4.37 11.31
N VAL A 63 1.11 4.07 12.26
CA VAL A 63 0.26 5.06 12.97
C VAL A 63 1.09 5.89 13.94
N SER A 64 2.15 5.30 14.51
CA SER A 64 3.06 5.96 15.44
C SER A 64 3.95 7.01 14.76
N ALA A 65 4.12 6.92 13.43
CA ALA A 65 4.98 7.74 12.59
C ALA A 65 6.47 7.69 12.97
N ASP A 66 6.92 6.55 13.52
CA ASP A 66 8.32 6.32 13.88
C ASP A 66 9.13 5.67 12.74
N ASN A 67 8.48 5.38 11.61
CA ASN A 67 9.01 4.66 10.44
C ASN A 67 9.32 3.19 10.72
N VAL A 68 8.70 2.60 11.74
CA VAL A 68 8.80 1.18 12.09
C VAL A 68 7.39 0.62 12.17
N LEU A 69 7.14 -0.49 11.46
CA LEU A 69 5.87 -1.18 11.60
C LEU A 69 5.96 -2.15 12.77
N ASP A 70 5.31 -1.83 13.88
CA ASP A 70 5.33 -2.68 15.08
C ASP A 70 4.23 -3.76 15.07
N ILE A 71 4.26 -4.64 16.07
CA ILE A 71 3.28 -5.73 16.18
C ILE A 71 1.85 -5.21 16.41
N SER A 72 1.68 -4.10 17.13
CA SER A 72 0.37 -3.53 17.43
C SER A 72 -0.24 -2.96 16.15
N GLU A 73 0.55 -2.22 15.38
CA GLU A 73 0.16 -1.63 14.10
C GLU A 73 -0.14 -2.70 13.04
N TYR A 74 0.69 -3.75 12.96
CA TYR A 74 0.43 -4.89 12.09
C TYR A 74 -0.89 -5.59 12.46
N VAL A 75 -1.08 -5.88 13.75
CA VAL A 75 -2.28 -6.56 14.24
C VAL A 75 -3.53 -5.71 13.99
N ASP A 76 -3.47 -4.40 14.22
CA ASP A 76 -4.57 -3.48 13.95
C ASP A 76 -4.92 -3.45 12.45
N GLY A 77 -3.90 -3.40 11.59
CA GLY A 77 -4.08 -3.52 10.14
C GLY A 77 -4.78 -4.83 9.76
N MET A 78 -4.31 -5.98 10.25
CA MET A 78 -4.88 -7.29 9.90
C MET A 78 -6.29 -7.51 10.47
N ASN A 79 -6.59 -6.95 11.65
CA ASN A 79 -7.93 -6.99 12.23
C ASN A 79 -8.94 -6.24 11.33
N ALA A 80 -8.53 -5.13 10.71
CA ALA A 80 -9.38 -4.41 9.75
C ALA A 80 -9.74 -5.24 8.51
N TYR A 81 -8.89 -6.21 8.16
CA TYR A 81 -9.15 -7.21 7.10
C TYR A 81 -9.88 -8.47 7.60
N GLY A 82 -10.28 -8.51 8.87
CA GLY A 82 -11.11 -9.57 9.44
C GLY A 82 -10.35 -10.74 10.06
N LEU A 83 -9.02 -10.65 10.21
CA LEU A 83 -8.27 -11.66 10.97
C LEU A 83 -8.50 -11.45 12.47
N SER A 84 -8.43 -12.54 13.24
CA SER A 84 -8.39 -12.42 14.70
C SER A 84 -7.02 -11.91 15.15
N THR A 85 -7.00 -11.18 16.26
CA THR A 85 -5.77 -10.72 16.94
C THR A 85 -4.77 -11.86 17.13
N ARG A 86 -5.27 -13.07 17.47
CA ARG A 86 -4.43 -14.26 17.66
C ARG A 86 -3.76 -14.69 16.36
N GLU A 87 -4.51 -14.78 15.26
CA GLU A 87 -3.98 -15.18 13.96
C GLU A 87 -2.98 -14.16 13.41
N ALA A 88 -3.30 -12.87 13.55
CA ALA A 88 -2.38 -11.79 13.17
C ALA A 88 -1.09 -11.82 14.00
N THR A 89 -1.19 -12.01 15.32
CA THR A 89 -0.02 -12.13 16.20
C THR A 89 0.88 -13.31 15.82
N GLU A 90 0.28 -14.48 15.56
CA GLU A 90 1.03 -15.68 15.16
C GLU A 90 1.63 -15.56 13.75
N ALA A 91 0.99 -14.82 12.85
CA ALA A 91 1.56 -14.48 11.56
C ALA A 91 2.78 -13.55 11.72
N PHE A 92 2.66 -12.49 12.54
CA PHE A 92 3.75 -11.54 12.78
C PHE A 92 5.00 -12.23 13.32
N LYS A 93 4.84 -13.11 14.32
CA LYS A 93 5.97 -13.89 14.89
C LYS A 93 6.74 -14.74 13.87
N LYS A 94 6.11 -15.12 12.75
CA LYS A 94 6.75 -15.93 11.70
C LYS A 94 7.50 -15.08 10.68
N ILE A 95 7.14 -13.80 10.53
CA ILE A 95 7.72 -12.88 9.55
C ILE A 95 8.71 -11.89 10.17
N ALA A 96 8.52 -11.55 11.45
CA ALA A 96 9.44 -10.73 12.23
C ALA A 96 10.60 -11.62 12.71
N VAL A 97 11.60 -11.81 11.84
CA VAL A 97 12.89 -12.45 12.15
C VAL A 97 13.97 -11.39 12.23
#